data_AF-A0A1F7PR74-F1
#
_entry.id   AF-A0A1F7PR74-F1
#
_cell.length_a   1.000
_cell.length_b   1.000
_cell.length_c   1.000
_cell.angle_alpha   90.00
_cell.angle_beta   90.00
_cell.angle_gamma   90.00
#
_symmetry.space_group_name_H-M   'P 1'
#
loop_
_entity.id
_entity.type
_entity.pdbx_description
1 polymer ?
#
loop_
_entity_poly.entity_id
_entity_poly.type
_entity_poly.pdbx_seq_one_letter_code
_entity_poly.pdbx_strand_id
1 'polypeptide(L)'
;MDAAAHPALARLVALGGQDPDVLAVLLFGSRARGEASPESDIDVCLVLAGEPRSDLERAQKRLDYLAYSDLDVAVFQSLPLHIRSRVLKEGQVLFVRDEEALYDVAFRTARAWEGFRHIHRQYLDEVSRG
;
A
#
# COMPACT_ATOMS: atom_id res chain seq x y z
N MET A 1 11.99 17.44 3.97
CA MET A 1 12.62 16.68 2.88
C MET A 1 11.49 16.09 2.07
N ASP A 2 11.48 16.30 0.76
CA ASP A 2 10.52 15.64 -0.12
C ASP A 2 10.75 14.13 -0.03
N ALA A 3 9.76 13.38 0.47
CA ALA A 3 9.87 11.93 0.62
C ALA A 3 10.20 11.28 -0.74
N ALA A 4 9.70 11.84 -1.85
CA ALA A 4 9.98 11.33 -3.19
C ALA A 4 11.47 11.41 -3.59
N ALA A 5 12.28 12.23 -2.91
CA ALA A 5 13.71 12.37 -3.17
C ALA A 5 14.58 11.35 -2.41
N HIS A 6 13.99 10.46 -1.60
CA HIS A 6 14.76 9.46 -0.85
C HIS A 6 15.36 8.40 -1.80
N PRO A 7 16.69 8.16 -1.79
CA PRO A 7 17.33 7.22 -2.73
C PRO A 7 16.76 5.80 -2.69
N ALA A 8 16.31 5.34 -1.52
CA ALA A 8 15.68 4.02 -1.39
C ALA A 8 14.32 3.94 -2.12
N LEU A 9 13.52 5.02 -2.11
CA LEU A 9 12.25 5.07 -2.83
C LEU A 9 12.47 5.04 -4.34
N ALA A 10 13.45 5.80 -4.83
CA ALA A 10 13.81 5.77 -6.25
C ALA A 10 14.22 4.37 -6.73
N ARG A 11 15.01 3.63 -5.92
CA ARG A 11 15.38 2.24 -6.22
C ARG A 11 14.18 1.30 -6.24
N LEU A 12 13.29 1.41 -5.25
CA LEU A 12 12.11 0.56 -5.15
C LEU A 12 11.13 0.82 -6.29
N VAL A 13 10.93 2.08 -6.67
CA VAL A 13 10.15 2.48 -7.84
C VAL A 13 10.75 1.92 -9.13
N ALA A 14 12.07 2.01 -9.31
CA ALA A 14 12.75 1.45 -10.47
C ALA A 14 12.59 -0.08 -10.55
N LEU A 15 12.67 -0.78 -9.41
CA LEU A 15 12.42 -2.22 -9.31
C LEU A 15 10.96 -2.55 -9.70
N GLY A 16 9.98 -1.81 -9.16
CA GLY A 16 8.57 -1.89 -9.55
C GLY A 16 8.30 -1.66 -11.04
N GLY A 17 9.01 -0.71 -11.65
CA GLY A 17 8.90 -0.44 -13.09
C GLY A 17 9.36 -1.62 -13.96
N GLN A 18 10.30 -2.43 -13.48
CA GLN A 18 10.83 -3.60 -14.18
C GLN A 18 10.05 -4.89 -13.88
N ASP A 19 9.31 -4.94 -12.77
CA ASP A 19 8.51 -6.09 -12.37
C ASP A 19 7.12 -6.06 -13.07
N PRO A 20 6.83 -7.01 -13.98
CA PRO A 20 5.54 -7.06 -14.68
C PRO A 20 4.37 -7.39 -13.73
N ASP A 21 4.64 -7.98 -12.56
CA ASP A 21 3.60 -8.29 -11.58
C ASP A 21 3.22 -7.06 -10.75
N VAL A 22 3.93 -5.93 -10.86
CA VAL A 22 3.62 -4.70 -10.15
C VAL A 22 2.78 -3.77 -11.02
N LEU A 23 1.57 -3.49 -10.53
CA LEU A 23 0.65 -2.53 -11.11
C LEU A 23 0.98 -1.11 -10.65
N ALA A 24 1.24 -0.91 -9.36
CA ALA A 24 1.56 0.40 -8.81
C ALA A 24 2.43 0.31 -7.55
N VAL A 25 3.19 1.38 -7.29
CA VAL A 25 3.94 1.61 -6.05
C VAL A 25 3.41 2.89 -5.42
N LEU A 26 2.93 2.79 -4.18
CA LEU A 26 2.39 3.93 -3.43
C LEU A 26 3.20 4.16 -2.17
N LEU A 27 3.54 5.41 -1.88
CA LEU A 27 3.92 5.84 -0.54
C LEU A 27 2.65 5.97 0.30
N PHE A 28 2.63 5.42 1.51
CA PHE A 28 1.52 5.61 2.44
C PHE A 28 2.02 5.90 3.85
N GLY A 29 1.16 5.75 4.86
CA GLY A 29 1.56 5.91 6.26
C GLY A 29 1.71 7.36 6.71
N SER A 30 2.47 7.57 7.78
CA SER A 30 2.65 8.88 8.44
C SER A 30 3.31 9.90 7.50
N ARG A 31 4.19 9.44 6.61
CA ARG A 31 4.87 10.27 5.59
C ARG A 31 3.89 10.82 4.57
N ALA A 32 2.99 9.98 4.04
CA ALA A 32 1.96 10.42 3.11
C ALA A 32 0.95 11.39 3.75
N ARG A 33 0.68 11.25 5.06
CA ARG A 33 -0.19 12.17 5.81
C ARG A 33 0.47 13.48 6.26
N GLY A 34 1.79 13.64 6.06
CA GLY A 34 2.53 14.81 6.56
C GLY A 34 2.69 14.85 8.09
N GLU A 35 2.43 13.75 8.78
CA GLU A 35 2.52 13.60 10.24
C GLU A 35 3.89 13.05 10.68
N ALA A 36 4.75 12.71 9.73
CA ALA A 36 6.02 12.05 9.99
C ALA A 36 7.09 12.98 10.58
N SER A 37 7.74 12.51 11.65
CA SER A 37 9.00 13.05 12.15
C SER A 37 10.17 12.68 11.21
N PRO A 38 11.35 13.29 11.33
CA PRO A 38 12.54 12.89 10.56
C PRO A 38 12.92 11.41 10.74
N GLU A 39 12.64 10.84 11.91
CA GLU A 39 12.92 9.44 12.27
C GLU A 39 11.83 8.45 11.82
N SER A 40 10.71 8.93 11.28
CA SER A 40 9.61 8.04 10.90
C SER A 40 9.98 7.16 9.72
N ASP A 41 9.63 5.88 9.83
CA ASP A 41 9.76 4.88 8.76
C ASP A 41 9.00 5.31 7.50
N ILE A 42 9.44 4.79 6.36
CA ILE A 42 8.85 5.06 5.05
C ILE A 42 8.06 3.82 4.64
N ASP A 43 6.74 3.93 4.70
CA ASP A 43 5.81 2.86 4.34
C ASP A 43 5.51 2.88 2.83
N VAL A 44 5.83 1.78 2.14
CA VAL A 44 5.59 1.59 0.70
C VAL A 44 4.62 0.44 0.46
N CYS A 45 3.60 0.69 -0.33
CA CYS A 45 2.62 -0.31 -0.73
C CYS A 45 2.81 -0.70 -2.20
N LEU A 46 2.96 -2.00 -2.44
CA LEU A 46 2.95 -2.62 -3.76
C LEU A 46 1.54 -3.08 -4.09
N VAL A 47 0.99 -2.54 -5.17
CA VAL A 47 -0.24 -3.06 -5.77
C VAL A 47 0.16 -4.02 -6.87
N LEU A 48 -0.18 -5.30 -6.71
CA LEU A 48 0.13 -6.30 -7.73
C LEU A 48 -0.88 -6.26 -8.87
N ALA A 49 -0.43 -6.56 -10.09
CA ALA A 49 -1.25 -6.71 -11.27
C ALA A 49 -2.07 -8.01 -11.18
N GLY A 50 -3.37 -7.91 -11.45
CA GLY A 50 -4.30 -9.03 -11.31
C GLY A 50 -4.54 -9.46 -9.86
N GLU A 51 -5.21 -10.60 -9.69
CA GLU A 51 -5.38 -11.25 -8.40
C GLU A 51 -4.19 -12.21 -8.16
N PRO A 52 -3.40 -12.02 -7.09
CA PRO A 52 -2.33 -12.96 -6.74
C PRO A 52 -2.92 -14.35 -6.52
N ARG A 53 -2.29 -15.40 -7.05
CA ARG A 53 -2.84 -16.76 -7.06
C ARG A 53 -2.75 -17.43 -5.69
N SER A 54 -1.90 -16.95 -4.79
CA SER A 54 -1.80 -17.45 -3.42
C SER A 54 -1.21 -16.46 -2.41
N ASP A 55 -1.39 -16.75 -1.11
CA ASP A 55 -0.77 -16.01 0.00
C ASP A 55 0.76 -16.14 -0.03
N LEU A 56 1.27 -17.30 -0.46
CA LEU A 56 2.71 -17.55 -0.59
C LEU A 56 3.35 -16.63 -1.64
N GLU A 57 2.70 -16.44 -2.79
CA GLU A 57 3.20 -15.52 -3.82
C GLU A 57 3.25 -14.08 -3.31
N ARG A 58 2.23 -13.62 -2.57
CA ARG A 58 2.24 -12.28 -1.97
C ARG A 58 3.33 -12.13 -0.92
N ALA A 59 3.55 -13.15 -0.09
CA ALA A 59 4.62 -13.16 0.89
C ALA A 59 6.00 -13.14 0.22
N GLN A 60 6.20 -13.95 -0.82
CA GLN A 60 7.44 -13.99 -1.58
C GLN A 60 7.73 -12.63 -2.23
N LYS A 61 6.73 -12.03 -2.90
CA LYS A 61 6.89 -10.72 -3.52
C LYS A 61 7.26 -9.65 -2.49
N ARG A 62 6.66 -9.69 -1.30
CA ARG A 62 7.04 -8.80 -0.20
C ARG A 62 8.51 -9.00 0.20
N LEU A 63 8.95 -10.25 0.36
CA LEU A 63 10.33 -10.58 0.74
C LEU A 63 11.34 -10.14 -0.32
N ASP A 64 11.03 -10.32 -1.60
CA ASP A 64 11.88 -9.89 -2.70
C ASP A 64 12.16 -8.39 -2.60
N TYR A 65 11.13 -7.57 -2.36
CA TYR A 65 11.29 -6.11 -2.22
C TYR A 65 11.99 -5.69 -0.92
N LEU A 66 11.71 -6.38 0.20
CA LEU A 66 12.42 -6.13 1.46
C LEU A 66 13.92 -6.45 1.36
N ALA A 67 14.32 -7.39 0.50
CA ALA A 67 15.74 -7.69 0.29
C ALA A 67 16.52 -6.55 -0.40
N TYR A 68 15.83 -5.65 -1.10
CA TYR A 68 16.43 -4.54 -1.86
C TYR A 68 16.28 -3.16 -1.21
N SER A 69 15.57 -3.06 -0.07
CA SER A 69 15.35 -1.79 0.61
C SER A 69 15.21 -1.94 2.12
N ASP A 70 15.65 -0.91 2.84
CA ASP A 70 15.42 -0.68 4.26
C ASP A 70 14.03 -0.06 4.55
N LEU A 71 13.13 -0.06 3.57
CA LEU A 71 11.79 0.52 3.69
C LEU A 71 10.78 -0.54 4.14
N ASP A 72 9.72 -0.09 4.79
CA ASP A 72 8.61 -0.97 5.17
C ASP A 72 7.71 -1.22 3.97
N VAL A 73 7.81 -2.44 3.43
CA VAL A 73 7.05 -2.85 2.24
C VAL A 73 5.82 -3.66 2.64
N ALA A 74 4.66 -3.25 2.12
CA ALA A 74 3.40 -3.96 2.20
C ALA A 74 2.90 -4.36 0.80
N VAL A 75 2.24 -5.51 0.71
CA VAL A 75 1.50 -5.91 -0.51
C VAL A 75 0.03 -5.58 -0.30
N PHE A 76 -0.53 -4.75 -1.18
CA PHE A 76 -1.88 -4.20 -1.06
C PHE A 76 -2.95 -5.27 -0.81
N GLN A 77 -2.90 -6.36 -1.57
CA GLN A 77 -3.85 -7.47 -1.49
C GLN A 77 -3.77 -8.25 -0.17
N SER A 78 -2.64 -8.17 0.56
CA SER A 78 -2.48 -8.77 1.88
C SER A 78 -2.94 -7.88 3.02
N LEU A 79 -3.26 -6.61 2.76
CA LEU A 79 -3.65 -5.67 3.80
C LEU A 79 -5.12 -5.87 4.24
N PRO A 80 -5.44 -5.60 5.51
CA PRO A 80 -6.83 -5.47 5.94
C PRO A 80 -7.57 -4.41 5.11
N LEU A 81 -8.87 -4.60 4.89
CA LEU A 81 -9.67 -3.76 4.01
C LEU A 81 -9.66 -2.26 4.42
N HIS A 82 -9.67 -1.97 5.72
CA HIS A 82 -9.59 -0.60 6.23
C HIS A 82 -8.24 0.08 5.88
N ILE A 83 -7.14 -0.68 5.91
CA ILE A 83 -5.82 -0.16 5.51
C ILE A 83 -5.77 0.01 3.99
N ARG A 84 -6.29 -0.94 3.21
CA ARG A 84 -6.41 -0.80 1.74
C ARG A 84 -7.14 0.48 1.36
N SER A 85 -8.29 0.74 1.99
CA SER A 85 -9.04 1.98 1.75
C SER A 85 -8.23 3.22 2.11
N ARG A 86 -7.43 3.16 3.18
CA ARG A 86 -6.56 4.28 3.59
C ARG A 86 -5.42 4.51 2.58
N VAL A 87 -4.74 3.45 2.15
CA VAL A 87 -3.66 3.51 1.15
C VAL A 87 -4.14 4.20 -0.13
N LEU A 88 -5.32 3.85 -0.64
CA LEU A 88 -5.86 4.46 -1.86
C LEU A 88 -6.33 5.91 -1.67
N LYS A 89 -6.76 6.27 -0.46
CA LYS A 89 -7.30 7.61 -0.16
C LYS A 89 -6.22 8.62 0.16
N GLU A 90 -5.19 8.20 0.87
CA GLU A 90 -4.16 9.06 1.46
C GLU A 90 -2.77 8.81 0.87
N GLY A 91 -2.58 7.69 0.18
CA GLY A 91 -1.29 7.35 -0.41
C GLY A 91 -0.96 8.20 -1.63
N GLN A 92 0.34 8.43 -1.81
CA GLN A 92 0.90 9.08 -2.98
C GLN A 92 1.37 8.02 -3.97
N VAL A 93 0.84 8.06 -5.20
CA VAL A 93 1.30 7.19 -6.29
C VAL A 93 2.71 7.63 -6.72
N LEU A 94 3.67 6.72 -6.61
CA LEU A 94 5.05 6.92 -7.05
C LEU A 94 5.31 6.29 -8.42
N PHE A 95 4.59 5.21 -8.72
CA PHE A 95 4.60 4.53 -10.01
C PHE A 95 3.25 3.89 -10.26
N VAL A 96 2.81 3.91 -11.51
CA VAL A 96 1.64 3.20 -12.00
C VAL A 96 1.90 2.71 -13.41
N ARG A 97 1.62 1.43 -13.65
CA ARG A 97 1.76 0.77 -14.96
C ARG A 97 0.52 0.98 -15.82
N ASP A 98 -0.65 0.88 -15.20
CA ASP A 98 -1.96 1.02 -15.83
C ASP A 98 -2.90 1.75 -14.86
N GLU A 99 -3.25 2.98 -15.20
CA GLU A 99 -4.10 3.84 -14.37
C GLU A 99 -5.55 3.34 -14.30
N GLU A 100 -6.06 2.75 -15.38
CA GLU A 100 -7.43 2.21 -15.45
C GLU A 100 -7.55 0.99 -14.54
N ALA A 101 -6.57 0.09 -14.60
CA ALA A 101 -6.52 -1.06 -13.70
C ALA A 101 -6.37 -0.64 -12.22
N LEU A 102 -5.59 0.41 -11.93
CA LEU A 102 -5.48 0.94 -10.57
C LEU A 102 -6.81 1.56 -10.10
N TYR A 103 -7.52 2.27 -10.99
CA TYR A 103 -8.84 2.81 -10.72
C TYR A 103 -9.85 1.70 -10.40
N ASP A 104 -9.83 0.59 -11.14
CA ASP A 104 -10.68 -0.58 -10.86
C ASP A 104 -10.38 -1.23 -9.50
N VAL A 105 -9.10 -1.30 -9.11
CA VAL A 105 -8.71 -1.71 -7.75
C VAL A 105 -9.28 -0.75 -6.71
N ALA A 106 -9.19 0.56 -6.97
CA ALA A 106 -9.69 1.58 -6.07
C ALA A 106 -11.21 1.50 -5.90
N PHE A 107 -11.95 1.40 -7.01
CA PHE A 107 -13.40 1.29 -7.02
C PHE A 107 -13.90 0.04 -6.30
N ARG A 108 -13.31 -1.14 -6.58
CA ARG A 108 -13.66 -2.38 -5.87
C ARG A 108 -13.41 -2.28 -4.37
N THR A 109 -12.28 -1.69 -3.98
CA THR A 109 -11.93 -1.51 -2.57
C THR A 109 -12.89 -0.55 -1.88
N ALA A 110 -13.25 0.57 -2.52
CA ALA A 110 -14.20 1.54 -1.99
C ALA A 110 -15.58 0.91 -1.73
N ARG A 111 -16.13 0.17 -2.72
CA ARG A 111 -17.41 -0.52 -2.54
C ARG A 111 -17.39 -1.55 -1.42
N ALA A 112 -16.31 -2.35 -1.34
CA ALA A 112 -16.15 -3.33 -0.26
C ALA A 112 -16.07 -2.63 1.11
N TRP A 113 -15.34 -1.51 1.19
CA TRP A 113 -15.20 -0.74 2.41
C TRP A 113 -16.52 -0.12 2.86
N GLU A 114 -17.32 0.43 1.94
CA GLU A 114 -18.63 0.99 2.26
C GLU A 114 -19.53 -0.02 2.97
N GLY A 115 -19.58 -1.27 2.50
CA GLY A 115 -20.35 -2.34 3.15
C GLY A 115 -19.78 -2.80 4.49
N PHE A 116 -18.46 -2.68 4.70
CA PHE A 116 -17.80 -3.14 5.94
C PHE A 116 -17.66 -2.05 7.01
N ARG A 117 -17.73 -0.77 6.63
CA ARG A 117 -17.39 0.38 7.48
C ARG A 117 -18.17 0.42 8.79
N HIS A 118 -19.44 0.01 8.77
CA HIS A 118 -20.31 0.04 9.96
C HIS A 118 -19.83 -0.97 11.01
N ILE A 119 -19.47 -2.18 10.57
CA ILE A 119 -18.98 -3.27 11.42
C ILE A 119 -17.63 -2.89 12.04
N HIS A 120 -16.73 -2.32 11.23
CA HIS A 120 -15.43 -1.88 11.73
C HIS A 120 -15.56 -0.81 12.82
N ARG A 121 -16.49 0.14 12.66
CA ARG A 121 -16.75 1.17 13.66
C ARG A 121 -17.24 0.57 14.98
N GLN A 122 -18.20 -0.35 14.92
CA GLN A 122 -18.71 -1.02 16.13
C GLN A 122 -17.60 -1.75 16.89
N TYR A 123 -16.75 -2.51 16.18
CA TYR A 123 -15.62 -3.19 16.80
C TYR A 123 -14.64 -2.23 17.48
N LEU A 124 -14.28 -1.12 16.84
CA LEU A 124 -13.39 -0.13 17.45
C LEU A 124 -14.02 0.55 18.67
N ASP A 125 -15.32 0.84 18.63
CA ASP A 125 -16.04 1.45 19.75
C ASP A 125 -16.09 0.50 20.96
N GLU A 126 -16.25 -0.81 20.74
CA GLU A 126 -16.22 -1.84 21.79
C GLU A 126 -14.83 -1.97 22.43
N VAL A 127 -13.78 -2.04 21.61
CA VAL A 127 -12.39 -2.16 22.09
C VAL A 127 -11.95 -0.90 22.84
N SER A 128 -12.41 0.29 22.43
CA SER A 128 -12.04 1.56 23.07
C SER A 128 -12.73 1.79 24.42
N ARG A 129 -13.73 0.96 24.77
CA ARG A 129 -14.48 1.03 26.02
C ARG A 129 -14.00 0.02 27.08
N GLY A 130 -13.06 -0.85 26.74
CA GLY A 130 -12.37 -1.76 27.67
C GLY A 130 -11.04 -1.20 28.12
#